data_AF-A0A1M6YB65-F1
#
_entry.id   AF-A0A1M6YB65-F1
#
_cell.length_a   1.000
_cell.length_b   1.000
_cell.length_c   1.000
_cell.angle_alpha   90.00
_cell.angle_beta   90.00
_cell.angle_gamma   90.00
#
_symmetry.space_group_name_H-M   'P 1'
#
loop_
_entity.id
_entity.type
_entity.pdbx_description
1 polymer ?
#
loop_
_entity_poly.entity_id
_entity_poly.type
_entity_poly.pdbx_seq_one_letter_code
_entity_poly.pdbx_strand_id
1 'polypeptide(L)'
;MIFIVIIMFIFFYSFMLPYLSFGFRSSCEGMPLSYCKSRGLTRAFSQILRFNFSQAIVLNPYSIKVLLFFLIQLIARFSINKIVRLSNFKKVVTVDICCSGLFFIFSFYNLVMI
;
A
#
# COMPACT_ATOMS: atom_id res chain seq x y z
N MET A 1 -14.77 -6.88 -6.35
CA MET A 1 -14.71 -7.45 -4.98
C MET A 1 -13.36 -8.08 -4.65
N ILE A 2 -12.75 -8.87 -5.55
CA ILE A 2 -11.43 -9.51 -5.31
C ILE A 2 -10.35 -8.52 -4.81
N PHE A 3 -10.21 -7.37 -5.45
CA PHE A 3 -9.23 -6.36 -5.03
C PHE A 3 -9.43 -5.82 -3.61
N ILE A 4 -10.69 -5.70 -3.14
CA ILE A 4 -10.97 -5.28 -1.77
C ILE A 4 -10.43 -6.32 -0.80
N VAL A 5 -10.70 -7.60 -1.05
CA VAL A 5 -10.24 -8.71 -0.22
C VAL A 5 -8.70 -8.76 -0.18
N ILE A 6 -8.03 -8.61 -1.33
CA ILE A 6 -6.57 -8.59 -1.40
C ILE A 6 -6.00 -7.43 -0.58
N ILE A 7 -6.54 -6.21 -0.74
CA ILE A 7 -6.04 -5.04 -0.02
C ILE A 7 -6.30 -5.19 1.49
N MET A 8 -7.48 -5.66 1.88
CA MET A 8 -7.79 -5.96 3.29
C MET A 8 -6.83 -7.00 3.87
N PHE A 9 -6.46 -8.02 3.09
CA PHE A 9 -5.47 -9.01 3.51
C PHE A 9 -4.10 -8.39 3.75
N ILE A 10 -3.65 -7.44 2.91
CA ILE A 10 -2.39 -6.69 3.12
C ILE A 10 -2.43 -5.95 4.46
N PHE A 11 -3.52 -5.24 4.74
CA PHE A 11 -3.71 -4.53 6.02
C PHE A 11 -3.73 -5.49 7.21
N PHE A 12 -4.50 -6.58 7.10
CA PHE A 12 -4.61 -7.60 8.14
C PHE A 12 -3.27 -8.25 8.43
N TYR A 13 -2.54 -8.71 7.40
CA TYR A 13 -1.23 -9.31 7.55
C TYR A 13 -0.22 -8.34 8.18
N SER A 14 -0.20 -7.09 7.71
CA SER A 14 0.70 -6.07 8.26
C SER A 14 0.40 -5.75 9.72
N PHE A 15 -0.89 -5.73 10.10
CA PHE A 15 -1.31 -5.53 11.49
C PHE A 15 -0.93 -6.70 12.40
N MET A 16 -1.12 -7.93 11.91
CA MET A 16 -0.85 -9.17 12.64
C MET A 16 0.64 -9.52 12.74
N LEU A 17 1.50 -8.91 11.91
CA LEU A 17 2.93 -9.19 11.84
C LEU A 17 3.64 -9.32 13.21
N PRO A 18 3.42 -8.44 14.21
CA PRO A 18 4.12 -8.53 15.49
C PRO A 18 3.68 -9.71 16.37
N TYR A 19 2.51 -10.30 16.08
CA TYR A 19 1.99 -11.48 16.79
C TYR A 19 2.42 -12.79 16.11
N LEU A 20 2.99 -12.72 14.90
CA LEU A 20 3.51 -13.89 14.20
C LEU A 20 4.93 -14.18 14.72
N SER A 21 5.12 -15.37 15.30
CA SER A 21 6.41 -15.84 15.84
C SER A 21 7.45 -16.14 14.75
N PHE A 22 7.03 -16.24 13.48
CA PHE A 22 7.89 -16.50 12.34
C PHE A 22 8.11 -15.22 11.53
N GLY A 23 9.22 -14.54 11.81
CA GLY A 23 9.65 -13.40 11.02
C GLY A 23 10.37 -13.87 9.75
N PHE A 24 9.74 -13.71 8.58
CA PHE A 24 10.44 -13.90 7.32
C PHE A 24 11.48 -12.79 7.15
N ARG A 25 12.76 -13.17 7.17
CA ARG A 25 13.85 -12.27 6.83
C ARG A 25 13.80 -11.97 5.34
N SER A 26 14.03 -10.71 5.01
CA SER A 26 14.17 -10.33 3.60
C SER A 26 15.54 -10.79 3.11
N SER A 27 15.63 -11.27 1.87
CA SER A 27 16.92 -11.54 1.23
C SER A 27 17.83 -10.30 1.17
N CYS A 28 17.26 -9.10 1.31
CA CYS A 28 17.98 -7.82 1.30
C CYS A 28 18.26 -7.26 2.71
N GLU A 29 18.07 -8.06 3.76
CA GLU A 29 18.34 -7.63 5.14
C GLU A 29 19.83 -7.32 5.34
N GLY A 30 20.14 -6.20 6.01
CA GLY A 30 21.51 -5.69 6.15
C GLY A 30 22.03 -4.87 4.96
N MET A 31 21.43 -4.94 3.77
CA MET A 31 21.89 -4.21 2.59
C MET A 31 21.46 -2.74 2.59
N PRO A 32 22.23 -1.83 1.95
CA PRO A 32 21.85 -0.43 1.83
C PRO A 32 20.52 -0.27 1.04
N LEU A 33 19.75 0.76 1.39
CA LEU A 33 18.44 1.02 0.78
C LEU A 33 18.52 1.26 -0.74
N SER A 34 19.67 1.73 -1.23
CA SER A 34 19.95 1.88 -2.67
C SER A 34 19.92 0.56 -3.44
N TYR A 35 20.24 -0.56 -2.78
CA TYR A 35 20.19 -1.89 -3.38
C TYR A 35 18.77 -2.47 -3.35
N CYS A 36 18.02 -2.23 -2.27
CA CYS A 36 16.66 -2.72 -2.11
C CYS A 36 15.74 -1.66 -1.48
N LYS A 37 15.10 -0.85 -2.32
CA LYS A 37 14.15 0.19 -1.88
C LYS A 37 12.88 -0.38 -1.23
N SER A 38 12.53 -1.64 -1.52
CA SER A 38 11.37 -2.34 -0.92
C SER A 38 11.68 -3.02 0.42
N ARG A 39 12.94 -3.01 0.88
CA ARG A 39 13.33 -3.59 2.16
C ARG A 39 12.51 -2.98 3.30
N GLY A 40 12.00 -3.83 4.19
CA GLY A 40 11.34 -3.37 5.43
C GLY A 40 9.94 -2.78 5.23
N LEU A 41 9.39 -2.77 4.01
CA LEU A 41 8.10 -2.14 3.70
C LEU A 41 6.95 -2.70 4.57
N THR A 42 6.83 -4.03 4.68
CA THR A 42 5.80 -4.69 5.51
C THR A 42 5.96 -4.38 7.00
N ARG A 43 7.21 -4.30 7.50
CA ARG A 43 7.48 -3.93 8.90
C ARG A 43 7.12 -2.48 9.15
N ALA A 44 7.43 -1.60 8.20
CA ALA A 44 7.04 -0.19 8.24
C ALA A 44 5.51 -0.04 8.22
N PHE A 45 4.79 -0.81 7.40
CA PHE A 45 3.32 -0.82 7.42
C PHE A 45 2.75 -1.22 8.78
N SER A 46 3.32 -2.24 9.41
CA SER A 46 2.94 -2.66 10.76
C SER A 46 3.10 -1.52 11.78
N GLN A 47 4.20 -0.76 11.70
CA GLN A 47 4.42 0.41 12.54
C GLN A 47 3.44 1.55 12.23
N ILE A 48 3.15 1.83 10.94
CA ILE A 48 2.17 2.86 10.55
C ILE A 48 0.78 2.53 11.10
N LEU A 49 0.34 1.27 11.01
CA LEU A 49 -0.96 0.83 11.52
C LEU A 49 -1.06 0.92 13.06
N ARG A 50 0.07 1.05 13.74
CA ARG A 50 0.17 1.28 15.19
C ARG A 50 0.51 2.74 15.54
N PHE A 51 0.43 3.64 14.57
CA PHE A 51 0.73 5.06 14.70
C PHE A 51 2.19 5.39 15.08
N ASN A 52 3.12 4.45 14.89
CA ASN A 52 4.56 4.62 15.14
C ASN A 52 5.29 5.14 13.89
N PHE A 53 4.93 6.32 13.41
CA PHE A 53 5.44 6.86 12.14
C PHE A 53 6.97 7.05 12.11
N SER A 54 7.57 7.50 13.23
CA SER A 54 9.02 7.69 13.30
C SER A 54 9.78 6.37 13.06
N GLN A 55 9.31 5.27 13.67
CA GLN A 55 9.90 3.96 13.44
C GLN A 55 9.64 3.44 12.02
N ALA A 56 8.45 3.72 11.46
CA ALA A 56 8.13 3.34 10.10
C ALA A 56 9.07 3.98 9.07
N ILE A 57 9.39 5.26 9.24
CA ILE A 57 10.29 6.01 8.35
C ILE A 57 11.71 5.45 8.44
N VAL A 58 12.19 5.12 9.64
CA VAL A 58 13.50 4.48 9.85
C VAL A 58 13.57 3.11 9.15
N LEU A 59 12.49 2.33 9.20
CA LEU A 59 12.42 1.03 8.53
C LEU A 59 12.36 1.17 7.00
N ASN A 60 11.56 2.11 6.48
CA ASN A 60 11.50 2.42 5.06
C ASN A 60 10.91 3.84 4.85
N PRO A 61 11.67 4.79 4.29
CA PRO A 61 11.22 6.18 4.12
C PRO A 61 10.11 6.35 3.08
N TYR A 62 9.90 5.36 2.20
CA TYR A 62 8.88 5.39 1.15
C TYR A 62 7.54 4.79 1.59
N SER A 63 7.52 4.11 2.74
CA SER A 63 6.39 3.30 3.21
C SER A 63 5.07 4.07 3.34
N ILE A 64 5.10 5.32 3.81
CA ILE A 64 3.89 6.11 4.07
C ILE A 64 3.07 6.31 2.80
N LYS A 65 3.72 6.75 1.70
CA LYS A 65 3.04 6.97 0.42
C LYS A 65 2.46 5.67 -0.13
N VAL A 66 3.22 4.58 -0.02
CA VAL A 66 2.79 3.28 -0.53
C VAL A 66 1.61 2.72 0.26
N LEU A 67 1.61 2.81 1.59
CA LEU A 67 0.46 2.38 2.39
C LEU A 67 -0.77 3.25 2.10
N LEU A 68 -0.58 4.55 1.92
CA LEU A 68 -1.64 5.49 1.59
C LEU A 68 -2.30 5.15 0.24
N PHE A 69 -1.53 4.69 -0.75
CA PHE A 69 -2.07 4.14 -1.99
C PHE A 69 -3.06 3.02 -1.72
N PHE A 70 -2.68 2.01 -0.95
CA PHE A 70 -3.58 0.90 -0.63
C PHE A 70 -4.82 1.36 0.14
N LEU A 71 -4.68 2.31 1.06
CA LEU A 71 -5.81 2.85 1.82
C LEU A 71 -6.81 3.58 0.91
N ILE A 72 -6.32 4.48 0.06
CA ILE A 72 -7.16 5.23 -0.88
C ILE A 72 -7.80 4.30 -1.90
N GLN A 73 -7.07 3.30 -2.40
CA GLN A 73 -7.63 2.27 -3.29
C GLN A 73 -8.74 1.48 -2.61
N LEU A 74 -8.58 1.11 -1.33
CA LEU A 74 -9.63 0.43 -0.57
C LEU A 74 -10.90 1.29 -0.49
N ILE A 75 -10.76 2.56 -0.10
CA ILE A 75 -11.88 3.51 0.02
C ILE A 75 -12.54 3.74 -1.35
N ALA A 76 -11.75 3.91 -2.41
CA ALA A 76 -12.25 4.12 -3.77
C ALA A 76 -13.07 2.92 -4.25
N ARG A 77 -12.61 1.68 -4.00
CA ARG A 77 -13.31 0.46 -4.41
C ARG A 77 -14.65 0.31 -3.69
N PHE A 78 -14.74 0.64 -2.39
CA PHE A 78 -16.01 0.69 -1.67
C PHE A 78 -16.94 1.78 -2.23
N SER A 79 -16.39 2.96 -2.51
CA SER A 79 -17.16 4.10 -3.03
C SER A 79 -17.72 3.83 -4.43
N ILE A 80 -16.92 3.26 -5.33
CA ILE A 80 -17.33 2.91 -6.69
C ILE A 80 -18.42 1.85 -6.66
N ASN A 81 -18.29 0.80 -5.85
CA ASN A 81 -19.33 -0.22 -5.71
C ASN A 81 -20.69 0.37 -5.28
N LYS A 82 -20.69 1.47 -4.53
CA LYS A 82 -21.91 2.16 -4.08
C LYS A 82 -22.51 3.08 -5.15
N ILE A 83 -21.67 3.70 -5.99
CA ILE A 83 -22.06 4.79 -6.91
C ILE A 83 -22.27 4.30 -8.35
N VAL A 84 -21.62 3.20 -8.75
CA VAL A 84 -21.65 2.72 -10.13
C VAL A 84 -23.05 2.23 -10.53
N ARG A 85 -23.51 2.68 -11.68
CA ARG A 85 -24.77 2.31 -12.34
C ARG A 85 -24.51 2.14 -13.83
N LEU A 86 -25.37 1.40 -14.53
CA LEU A 86 -25.25 1.22 -15.99
C LEU A 86 -25.15 2.55 -16.75
N SER A 87 -25.88 3.58 -16.30
CA SER A 87 -25.93 4.90 -16.94
C SER A 87 -24.64 5.73 -16.80
N ASN A 88 -23.86 5.52 -15.74
CA ASN A 88 -22.62 6.28 -15.49
C ASN A 88 -21.36 5.41 -15.57
N PHE A 89 -21.50 4.12 -15.89
CA PHE A 89 -20.43 3.11 -15.83
C PHE A 89 -19.14 3.57 -16.51
N LYS A 90 -19.22 3.96 -17.80
CA LYS A 90 -18.04 4.40 -18.57
C LYS A 90 -17.34 5.58 -17.91
N LYS A 91 -18.10 6.59 -17.46
CA LYS A 91 -17.55 7.79 -16.81
C LYS A 91 -16.84 7.44 -15.49
N VAL A 92 -17.48 6.64 -14.64
CA VAL A 92 -16.92 6.21 -13.35
C VAL A 92 -15.64 5.41 -13.55
N VAL A 93 -15.64 4.45 -14.50
CA VAL A 93 -14.46 3.63 -14.80
C VAL A 93 -13.31 4.48 -15.35
N THR A 94 -13.56 5.40 -16.28
CA THR A 94 -12.50 6.28 -16.81
C THR A 94 -11.87 7.13 -15.71
N VAL A 95 -12.69 7.75 -14.84
CA VAL A 95 -12.19 8.55 -13.71
C VAL A 95 -11.39 7.67 -12.75
N ASP A 96 -11.88 6.48 -12.41
CA ASP A 96 -11.20 5.55 -11.51
C ASP A 96 -9.82 5.13 -12.05
N ILE A 97 -9.72 4.80 -13.34
CA ILE A 97 -8.45 4.43 -13.98
C ILE A 97 -7.47 5.61 -13.93
N CYS A 98 -7.91 6.80 -14.34
CA CYS A 98 -7.06 7.99 -14.34
C CYS A 98 -6.57 8.34 -12.92
N CYS A 99 -7.48 8.40 -11.94
CA CYS A 99 -7.12 8.70 -10.56
C CYS A 99 -6.21 7.63 -9.97
N SER A 100 -6.49 6.34 -10.20
CA SER A 100 -5.67 5.24 -9.70
C SER A 100 -4.29 5.24 -10.32
N GLY A 101 -4.17 5.51 -11.63
CA GLY A 101 -2.89 5.60 -12.32
C GLY A 101 -2.04 6.77 -11.81
N LEU A 102 -2.62 7.96 -11.68
CA LEU A 102 -1.92 9.13 -11.12
C LEU A 102 -1.45 8.87 -9.68
N PHE A 103 -2.32 8.29 -8.85
CA PHE A 103 -1.98 8.01 -7.46
C PHE A 103 -0.94 6.90 -7.31
N PHE A 104 -0.95 5.92 -8.22
CA PHE A 104 0.10 4.90 -8.30
C PHE A 104 1.45 5.55 -8.61
N ILE A 105 1.53 6.36 -9.66
CA ILE A 105 2.77 7.06 -10.03
C ILE A 105 3.26 7.90 -8.83
N PHE A 106 2.41 8.73 -8.25
CA PHE A 106 2.75 9.56 -7.10
C PHE A 106 3.31 8.75 -5.90
N SER A 107 2.68 7.61 -5.61
CA SER A 107 3.00 6.82 -4.42
C SER A 107 4.23 5.92 -4.60
N PHE A 108 4.42 5.38 -5.80
CA PHE A 108 5.48 4.42 -6.10
C PHE A 108 6.68 5.03 -6.82
N TYR A 109 6.63 6.31 -7.23
CA TYR A 109 7.72 6.97 -7.97
C TYR A 109 9.10 6.73 -7.33
N ASN A 110 9.25 7.00 -6.03
CA ASN A 110 10.53 6.84 -5.33
C ASN A 110 11.01 5.39 -5.25
N LEU A 111 10.08 4.43 -5.31
CA LEU A 111 10.37 3.00 -5.23
C LEU A 111 10.80 2.43 -6.59
N VAL A 112 10.21 2.95 -7.67
CA VAL A 112 10.35 2.43 -9.05
C VAL A 112 11.43 3.17 -9.84
N MET A 113 11.45 4.50 -9.78
CA MET A 113 12.42 5.31 -10.51
C MET A 113 13.71 5.39 -9.72
N ILE A 114 14.83 5.19 -10.45
CA ILE A 114 16.21 5.08 -9.95
C ILE A 114 16.59 6.35 -9.20
#